data_AF-A0A929XBR8-F1
#
_entry.id   AF-A0A929XBR8-F1
#
_cell.length_a   1.000
_cell.length_b   1.000
_cell.length_c   1.000
_cell.angle_alpha   90.00
_cell.angle_beta   90.00
_cell.angle_gamma   90.00
#
_symmetry.space_group_name_H-M   'P 1'
#
loop_
_entity.id
_entity.type
_entity.pdbx_description
1 polymer ?
#
loop_
_entity_poly.entity_id
_entity_poly.type
_entity_poly.pdbx_seq_one_letter_code
_entity_poly.pdbx_strand_id
1 'polypeptide(L)'
;MTEEETWQEYDEYSFLIKAKSSNDFVWNAIFTKYDCMDMAKDFYRQAVKALNNPYDVIDEVKFILRHLGQDFGYDTEFVQEIQQEILNIEMTPYEYQEVSKIINTYNSNTQRNGFFMLPLEEL
;
A
#
# COMPACT_ATOMS: atom_id res chain seq x y z
N MET A 1 -8.50 -38.46 -11.29
CA MET A 1 -8.20 -37.03 -11.10
C MET A 1 -9.55 -36.37 -10.94
N THR A 2 -9.97 -36.18 -9.70
CA THR A 2 -11.33 -35.81 -9.28
C THR A 2 -11.36 -34.32 -8.95
N GLU A 3 -12.42 -33.63 -9.39
CA GLU A 3 -12.68 -32.18 -9.26
C GLU A 3 -12.79 -31.66 -7.80
N GLU A 4 -12.34 -32.43 -6.81
CA GLU A 4 -12.40 -32.10 -5.38
C GLU A 4 -11.16 -31.38 -4.85
N GLU A 5 -10.03 -31.40 -5.57
CA GLU A 5 -8.79 -30.73 -5.12
C GLU A 5 -8.77 -29.21 -5.38
N THR A 6 -9.73 -28.66 -6.14
CA THR A 6 -9.78 -27.23 -6.49
C THR A 6 -10.56 -26.35 -5.51
N TRP A 7 -11.23 -26.91 -4.50
CA TRP A 7 -12.11 -26.15 -3.60
C TRP A 7 -11.51 -25.78 -2.24
N GLN A 8 -10.31 -26.27 -1.89
CA GLN A 8 -9.64 -25.89 -0.64
C GLN A 8 -8.79 -24.62 -0.75
N GLU A 9 -8.19 -24.32 -1.91
CA GLU A 9 -7.42 -23.08 -2.11
C GLU A 9 -8.31 -21.81 -2.11
N TYR A 10 -9.60 -21.93 -2.45
CA TYR A 10 -10.52 -20.79 -2.53
C TYR A 10 -11.05 -20.32 -1.16
N ASP A 11 -10.93 -21.11 -0.10
CA ASP A 11 -11.40 -20.72 1.25
C ASP A 11 -10.36 -19.86 1.99
N GLU A 12 -9.07 -20.10 1.72
CA GLU A 12 -7.94 -19.41 2.37
C GLU A 12 -7.89 -17.92 2.05
N TYR A 13 -8.40 -17.51 0.87
CA TYR A 13 -8.42 -16.12 0.42
C TYR A 13 -9.81 -15.47 0.39
N SER A 14 -10.80 -16.09 1.05
CA SER A 14 -12.17 -15.56 1.13
C SER A 14 -12.26 -14.17 1.78
N PHE A 15 -11.24 -13.77 2.56
CA PHE A 15 -11.09 -12.41 3.10
C PHE A 15 -10.69 -11.38 2.03
N LEU A 16 -9.95 -11.78 0.98
CA LEU A 16 -9.54 -10.90 -0.12
C LEU A 16 -10.75 -10.32 -0.87
N ILE A 17 -11.81 -11.11 -1.01
CA ILE A 17 -13.06 -10.76 -1.74
C ILE A 17 -13.89 -9.72 -0.98
N LYS A 18 -13.63 -9.49 0.31
CA LYS A 18 -14.38 -8.54 1.15
C LYS A 18 -13.72 -7.17 1.29
N ALA A 19 -12.54 -6.95 0.68
CA ALA A 19 -11.83 -5.68 0.80
C ALA A 19 -12.65 -4.52 0.24
N LYS A 20 -12.83 -3.48 1.06
CA LYS A 20 -13.59 -2.27 0.71
C LYS A 20 -12.84 -0.99 1.04
N SER A 21 -11.79 -1.09 1.85
CA SER A 21 -10.96 0.04 2.27
C SER A 21 -9.52 -0.12 1.80
N SER A 22 -8.79 0.99 1.76
CA SER A 22 -7.35 1.01 1.52
C SER A 22 -6.60 0.07 2.46
N ASN A 23 -6.96 0.05 3.74
CA ASN A 23 -6.38 -0.82 4.76
C ASN A 23 -6.59 -2.31 4.45
N ASP A 24 -7.79 -2.71 4.03
CA ASP A 24 -8.06 -4.11 3.66
C ASP A 24 -7.14 -4.54 2.52
N PHE A 25 -6.95 -3.69 1.52
CA PHE A 25 -6.07 -3.98 0.39
C PHE A 25 -4.59 -4.07 0.80
N VAL A 26 -4.10 -3.19 1.68
CA VAL A 26 -2.72 -3.31 2.20
C VAL A 26 -2.55 -4.61 2.99
N TRP A 27 -3.51 -5.00 3.81
CA TRP A 27 -3.45 -6.29 4.52
C TRP A 27 -3.42 -7.46 3.56
N ASN A 28 -4.26 -7.45 2.52
CA ASN A 28 -4.24 -8.44 1.45
C ASN A 28 -2.87 -8.53 0.77
N ALA A 29 -2.21 -7.40 0.52
CA ALA A 29 -0.84 -7.38 -0.02
C ALA A 29 0.15 -8.07 0.93
N ILE A 30 0.09 -7.76 2.23
CA ILE A 30 0.98 -8.34 3.24
C ILE A 30 0.82 -9.87 3.32
N PHE A 31 -0.41 -10.37 3.23
CA PHE A 31 -0.67 -11.82 3.24
C PHE A 31 -0.20 -12.52 1.97
N THR A 32 -0.29 -11.86 0.81
CA THR A 32 -0.03 -12.50 -0.50
C THR A 32 1.39 -12.30 -1.03
N LYS A 33 2.18 -11.35 -0.47
CA LYS A 33 3.49 -10.98 -1.04
C LYS A 33 4.53 -12.11 -1.13
N TYR A 34 4.44 -13.12 -0.28
CA TYR A 34 5.37 -14.26 -0.32
C TYR A 34 4.96 -15.33 -1.34
N ASP A 35 3.68 -15.38 -1.71
CA ASP A 35 3.14 -16.35 -2.65
C ASP A 35 3.06 -15.78 -4.07
N CYS A 36 2.62 -14.52 -4.20
CA CYS A 36 2.48 -13.84 -5.48
C CYS A 36 2.80 -12.34 -5.35
N MET A 37 4.01 -11.98 -5.76
CA MET A 37 4.50 -10.60 -5.66
C MET A 37 3.70 -9.64 -6.55
N ASP A 38 3.30 -10.06 -7.75
CA ASP A 38 2.51 -9.24 -8.68
C ASP A 38 1.11 -8.96 -8.13
N MET A 39 0.49 -9.94 -7.47
CA MET A 39 -0.81 -9.77 -6.81
C MET A 39 -0.71 -8.81 -5.64
N ALA A 40 0.34 -8.93 -4.81
CA ALA A 40 0.56 -8.01 -3.71
C ALA A 40 0.78 -6.56 -4.21
N LYS A 41 1.50 -6.36 -5.31
CA LYS A 41 1.62 -5.04 -5.96
C LYS A 41 0.28 -4.51 -6.46
N ASP A 42 -0.55 -5.35 -7.05
CA ASP A 42 -1.89 -4.97 -7.50
C ASP A 42 -2.77 -4.52 -6.32
N PHE A 43 -2.66 -5.18 -5.16
CA PHE A 43 -3.35 -4.75 -3.96
C PHE A 43 -2.93 -3.35 -3.48
N TYR A 44 -1.65 -2.98 -3.56
CA TYR A 44 -1.24 -1.60 -3.26
C TYR A 44 -1.86 -0.58 -4.24
N ARG A 45 -1.96 -0.90 -5.53
CA ARG A 45 -2.68 -0.04 -6.51
C ARG A 45 -4.17 0.08 -6.16
N GLN A 46 -4.80 -1.02 -5.76
CA GLN A 46 -6.20 -1.01 -5.31
C GLN A 46 -6.37 -0.20 -4.03
N ALA A 47 -5.41 -0.23 -3.11
CA ALA A 47 -5.41 0.58 -1.89
C ALA A 47 -5.41 2.08 -2.22
N VAL A 48 -4.60 2.52 -3.19
CA VAL A 48 -4.59 3.92 -3.65
C VAL A 48 -5.91 4.30 -4.32
N LYS A 49 -6.48 3.43 -5.16
CA LYS A 49 -7.80 3.68 -5.77
C LYS A 49 -8.92 3.79 -4.74
N ALA A 50 -8.79 3.13 -3.60
CA ALA A 50 -9.73 3.22 -2.49
C ALA A 50 -9.64 4.55 -1.72
N LEU A 51 -8.61 5.38 -1.95
CA LEU A 51 -8.47 6.72 -1.37
C LEU A 51 -9.40 7.78 -2.00
N ASN A 52 -10.31 7.40 -2.90
CA ASN A 52 -11.24 8.36 -3.52
C ASN A 52 -12.33 8.89 -2.56
N ASN A 53 -12.46 8.37 -1.34
CA ASN A 53 -13.42 8.86 -0.33
C ASN A 53 -13.07 8.54 1.15
N PRO A 54 -11.83 8.71 1.63
CA PRO A 54 -11.49 8.47 3.01
C PRO A 54 -11.95 9.64 3.89
N TYR A 55 -12.43 9.31 5.09
CA TYR A 55 -12.67 10.32 6.13
C TYR A 55 -11.37 11.02 6.56
N ASP A 56 -10.20 10.40 6.29
CA ASP A 56 -8.88 10.92 6.60
C ASP A 56 -7.82 10.44 5.58
N VAL A 57 -7.71 11.15 4.45
CA VAL A 57 -6.75 10.79 3.39
C VAL A 57 -5.30 10.84 3.86
N ILE A 58 -4.98 11.72 4.81
CA ILE A 58 -3.61 11.93 5.29
C ILE A 58 -3.14 10.70 6.05
N ASP A 59 -3.94 10.21 6.99
CA ASP A 59 -3.57 9.05 7.80
C ASP A 59 -3.58 7.75 7.00
N GLU A 60 -4.50 7.60 6.03
CA GLU A 60 -4.49 6.45 5.12
C GLU A 60 -3.26 6.44 4.21
N VAL A 61 -2.84 7.60 3.68
CA VAL A 61 -1.60 7.70 2.89
C VAL A 61 -0.37 7.35 3.74
N LYS A 62 -0.28 7.81 4.99
CA LYS A 62 0.81 7.41 5.90
C LYS A 62 0.82 5.90 6.09
N PHE A 63 -0.34 5.29 6.29
CA PHE A 63 -0.47 3.85 6.49
C PHE A 63 0.01 3.05 5.26
N ILE A 64 -0.44 3.44 4.06
CA ILE A 64 -0.02 2.82 2.79
C ILE A 64 1.49 2.94 2.62
N LEU A 65 2.05 4.15 2.71
CA LEU A 65 3.46 4.39 2.46
C LEU A 65 4.37 3.67 3.46
N ARG A 66 3.95 3.56 4.73
CA ARG A 66 4.68 2.81 5.75
C ARG A 66 4.86 1.35 5.34
N HIS A 67 3.78 0.67 4.95
CA HIS A 67 3.84 -0.74 4.59
C HIS A 67 4.46 -0.95 3.21
N LEU A 68 4.19 -0.06 2.25
CA LEU A 68 4.84 -0.08 0.94
C LEU A 68 6.35 -0.06 1.07
N GLY A 69 6.87 0.78 1.96
CA GLY A 69 8.30 0.85 2.23
C GLY A 69 8.86 -0.42 2.88
N GLN A 70 8.11 -1.05 3.77
CA GLN A 70 8.51 -2.31 4.39
C GLN A 70 8.49 -3.48 3.42
N ASP A 71 7.50 -3.53 2.54
CA ASP A 71 7.24 -4.66 1.64
C ASP A 71 8.02 -4.55 0.34
N PHE A 72 8.05 -3.34 -0.24
CA PHE A 72 8.55 -3.07 -1.59
C PHE A 72 9.52 -1.91 -1.65
N GLY A 73 10.05 -1.47 -0.52
CA GLY A 73 10.96 -0.34 -0.44
C GLY A 73 12.22 -0.43 -1.30
N TYR A 74 12.63 -1.65 -1.65
CA TYR A 74 13.74 -1.93 -2.55
C TYR A 74 13.41 -1.72 -4.03
N ASP A 75 12.14 -1.78 -4.38
CA ASP A 75 11.63 -1.59 -5.73
C ASP A 75 11.28 -0.12 -5.93
N THR A 76 12.30 0.67 -6.22
CA THR A 76 12.18 2.13 -6.33
C THR A 76 11.23 2.57 -7.44
N GLU A 77 11.11 1.79 -8.52
CA GLU A 77 10.20 2.09 -9.63
C GLU A 77 8.75 1.92 -9.17
N PHE A 78 8.45 0.80 -8.52
CA PHE A 78 7.11 0.55 -7.99
C PHE A 78 6.72 1.53 -6.86
N VAL A 79 7.67 1.87 -5.99
CA VAL A 79 7.42 2.88 -4.94
C VAL A 79 7.08 4.24 -5.55
N GLN A 80 7.80 4.66 -6.59
CA GLN A 80 7.51 5.91 -7.29
C GLN A 80 6.17 5.87 -8.01
N GLU A 81 5.81 4.73 -8.63
CA GLU A 81 4.50 4.52 -9.24
C GLU A 81 3.37 4.81 -8.24
N ILE A 82 3.40 4.16 -7.07
CA ILE A 82 2.37 4.33 -6.03
C ILE A 82 2.34 5.77 -5.49
N GLN A 83 3.49 6.41 -5.28
CA GLN A 83 3.55 7.81 -4.85
C GLN A 83 2.91 8.76 -5.86
N GLN A 84 3.12 8.53 -7.17
CA GLN A 84 2.49 9.33 -8.21
C GLN A 84 0.98 9.09 -8.28
N GLU A 85 0.54 7.84 -8.14
CA GLU A 85 -0.89 7.53 -8.08
C GLU A 85 -1.57 8.24 -6.89
N ILE A 86 -0.94 8.26 -5.72
CA ILE A 86 -1.44 8.98 -4.54
C ILE A 86 -1.57 10.48 -4.81
N LEU A 87 -0.59 11.10 -5.47
CA LEU A 87 -0.64 12.53 -5.78
C LEU A 87 -1.70 12.90 -6.84
N ASN A 88 -2.18 11.91 -7.60
CA ASN A 88 -3.21 12.09 -8.63
C ASN A 88 -4.65 11.91 -8.11
N ILE A 89 -4.85 11.50 -6.86
CA ILE A 89 -6.19 11.39 -6.28
C ILE A 89 -6.78 12.78 -6.03
N GLU A 90 -8.11 12.88 -6.02
CA GLU A 90 -8.80 14.13 -5.71
C GLU A 90 -8.63 14.46 -4.22
N MET A 91 -8.02 15.61 -3.92
CA MET A 91 -7.73 16.08 -2.56
C MET A 91 -8.02 17.57 -2.46
N THR A 92 -8.34 18.04 -1.26
CA THR A 92 -8.31 19.47 -0.96
C THR A 92 -6.88 20.01 -1.05
N PRO A 93 -6.69 21.33 -1.26
CA PRO A 93 -5.35 21.91 -1.27
C PRO A 93 -4.53 21.67 0.02
N TYR A 94 -5.20 21.59 1.17
CA TYR A 94 -4.57 21.28 2.45
C TYR A 94 -4.07 19.83 2.49
N GLU A 95 -4.93 18.88 2.14
CA GLU A 95 -4.57 17.46 2.09
C GLU A 95 -3.43 17.21 1.11
N TYR A 96 -3.50 17.79 -0.09
CA TYR A 96 -2.41 17.70 -1.07
C TYR A 96 -1.08 18.21 -0.50
N GLN A 97 -1.10 19.34 0.21
CA GLN A 97 0.10 19.91 0.83
C GLN A 97 0.69 18.97 1.89
N GLU A 98 -0.14 18.38 2.76
CA GLU A 98 0.30 17.45 3.79
C GLU A 98 0.80 16.14 3.20
N VAL A 99 0.07 15.55 2.24
CA VAL A 99 0.47 14.33 1.52
C VAL A 99 1.79 14.53 0.78
N SER A 100 1.98 15.67 0.12
CA SER A 100 3.25 16.00 -0.55
C SER A 100 4.41 16.08 0.45
N LYS A 101 4.22 16.67 1.63
CA LYS A 101 5.23 16.67 2.70
C LYS A 101 5.58 15.25 3.15
N ILE A 102 4.57 14.41 3.38
CA ILE A 102 4.77 13.01 3.79
C ILE A 102 5.60 12.25 2.76
N ILE A 103 5.28 12.36 1.47
CA ILE A 103 6.03 11.71 0.38
C ILE A 103 7.47 12.23 0.32
N ASN A 104 7.68 13.55 0.46
CA ASN A 104 9.02 14.14 0.47
C ASN A 104 9.86 13.66 1.66
N THR A 105 9.26 13.55 2.84
CA THR A 105 9.91 12.99 4.04
C THR A 105 10.26 11.52 3.84
N TYR A 106 9.34 10.73 3.30
CA TYR A 106 9.58 9.32 2.95
C TYR A 106 10.76 9.18 1.98
N ASN A 107 10.82 10.00 0.92
CA ASN A 107 11.91 10.00 -0.05
C ASN A 107 13.25 10.45 0.57
N SER A 108 13.23 11.41 1.48
CA SER A 108 14.43 11.86 2.20
C SER A 108 14.97 10.76 3.11
N ASN A 109 14.10 10.02 3.79
CA ASN A 109 14.47 8.92 4.68
C ASN A 109 15.02 7.71 3.91
N THR A 110 14.46 7.40 2.75
CA THR A 110 14.95 6.32 1.88
C THR A 110 16.33 6.63 1.28
N GLN A 111 16.59 7.89 0.88
CA GLN A 111 17.90 8.33 0.38
C GLN A 111 18.99 8.35 1.45
N ARG A 112 18.64 8.63 2.71
CA ARG A 112 19.62 8.74 3.81
C ARG A 112 20.10 7.39 4.33
N ASN A 113 19.27 6.35 4.21
CA ASN A 113 19.48 5.08 4.92
C ASN A 113 19.83 3.86 4.04
N GLY A 114 19.86 3.97 2.70
CA GLY A 114 20.29 2.87 1.83
C GLY A 114 19.69 1.51 2.24
N PHE A 115 18.37 1.35 2.06
CA PHE A 115 17.50 0.28 2.59
C PHE A 115 17.01 0.46 4.04
N PHE A 116 15.72 0.80 4.13
CA PHE A 116 14.77 0.92 5.25
C PHE A 116 15.19 0.72 6.72
N MET A 117 14.97 1.80 7.47
CA MET A 117 14.13 1.80 8.68
C MET A 117 13.60 3.23 8.90
N LEU A 118 12.27 3.44 8.96
CA LEU A 118 11.71 4.70 9.45
C LEU A 118 11.93 4.78 10.97
N PRO A 119 12.31 5.93 11.54
CA PRO A 119 12.43 6.07 13.00
C PRO A 119 11.07 5.83 13.65
N LEU A 120 11.04 4.98 14.68
CA LEU A 120 9.87 4.68 15.52
C LEU A 120 9.34 5.88 16.32
N GLU A 121 10.02 7.03 16.28
CA GLU A 121 9.82 8.16 17.20
C GLU A 121 8.72 9.15 16.76
N GLU A 122 8.03 8.91 15.64
CA GLU A 122 6.83 9.69 15.23
C GLU A 122 5.51 8.90 15.40
N LEU A 123 5.47 7.95 16.34
CA LEU A 123 4.25 7.31 16.87
C LEU A 123 3.71 8.05 18.11
#